data_AF-A0A359IK47-F1
#
_entry.id   AF-A0A359IK47-F1
#
_cell.length_a   1.000
_cell.length_b   1.000
_cell.length_c   1.000
_cell.angle_alpha   90.00
_cell.angle_beta   90.00
_cell.angle_gamma   90.00
#
_symmetry.space_group_name_H-M   'P 1'
#
loop_
_entity.id
_entity.type
_entity.pdbx_description
1 polymer ?
#
loop_
_entity_poly.entity_id
_entity_poly.type
_entity_poly.pdbx_seq_one_letter_code
_entity_poly.pdbx_strand_id
1 'polypeptide(L)'
;MNLEEYTDNVMRTVNVLNTPLMNQLHMVLGMVTEASEIANVFKAKLAYNREIDWVNIEEEVGDELFFISAFCRMNGIDLEKVMEQNIAKLKARYPERYSDDKANNRDLDKEREILEERGLL
;
A
#
# COMPACT_ATOMS: atom_id res chain seq x y z
N MET A 1 -14.10 12.30 4.75
CA MET A 1 -14.05 11.14 3.84
C MET A 1 -13.65 9.92 4.64
N ASN A 2 -14.42 8.84 4.57
CA ASN A 2 -14.02 7.53 5.08
C ASN A 2 -13.39 6.67 3.95
N LEU A 3 -12.93 5.47 4.26
CA LEU A 3 -12.22 4.62 3.30
C LEU A 3 -13.11 4.18 2.13
N GLU A 4 -14.39 3.90 2.39
CA GLU A 4 -15.35 3.51 1.35
C GLU A 4 -15.65 4.68 0.42
N GLU A 5 -15.93 5.87 0.98
CA GLU A 5 -16.15 7.10 0.22
C GLU A 5 -14.92 7.47 -0.62
N TYR A 6 -13.71 7.27 -0.07
CA TYR A 6 -12.47 7.46 -0.84
C TYR A 6 -12.39 6.47 -2.00
N THR A 7 -12.59 5.18 -1.74
CA THR A 7 -12.49 4.13 -2.75
C THR A 7 -13.53 4.32 -3.86
N ASP A 8 -14.75 4.74 -3.52
CA ASP A 8 -15.79 5.04 -4.51
C ASP A 8 -15.41 6.25 -5.40
N ASN A 9 -14.81 7.28 -4.82
CA ASN A 9 -14.30 8.43 -5.58
C ASN A 9 -13.13 8.05 -6.50
N VAL A 10 -12.21 7.20 -6.03
CA VAL A 10 -11.13 6.61 -6.83
C VAL A 10 -11.71 5.87 -8.04
N MET A 11 -12.64 4.95 -7.81
CA MET A 11 -13.20 4.11 -8.88
C MET A 11 -13.95 4.89 -9.95
N ARG A 12 -14.46 6.09 -9.64
CA ARG A 12 -15.08 6.98 -10.64
C ARG A 12 -14.09 7.55 -11.64
N THR A 13 -12.80 7.62 -11.32
CA THR A 13 -11.77 8.24 -12.17
C THR A 13 -10.78 7.24 -12.76
N VAL A 14 -10.81 5.97 -12.31
CA VAL A 14 -9.97 4.92 -12.88
C VAL A 14 -10.30 4.68 -14.35
N ASN A 15 -9.27 4.68 -15.19
CA ASN A 15 -9.38 4.23 -16.57
C ASN A 15 -9.43 2.69 -16.63
N VAL A 16 -10.63 2.16 -16.87
CA VAL A 16 -10.88 0.71 -16.98
C VAL A 16 -10.52 0.21 -18.38
N LEU A 17 -9.55 -0.70 -18.44
CA LEU A 17 -9.05 -1.36 -19.64
C LEU A 17 -9.86 -2.62 -19.99
N ASN A 18 -9.57 -3.17 -21.17
CA ASN A 18 -10.38 -4.19 -21.84
C ASN A 18 -10.49 -5.54 -21.10
N THR A 19 -9.56 -5.88 -20.22
CA THR A 19 -9.54 -7.18 -19.53
C THR A 19 -9.20 -7.02 -18.05
N PRO A 20 -9.65 -7.94 -17.17
CA PRO A 20 -9.26 -7.94 -15.76
C PRO A 20 -7.75 -7.92 -15.56
N LEU A 21 -7.00 -8.70 -16.34
CA LEU A 21 -5.54 -8.72 -16.28
C LEU A 21 -4.92 -7.37 -16.66
N MET A 22 -5.43 -6.70 -17.69
CA MET A 22 -4.95 -5.38 -18.06
C MET A 22 -5.25 -4.35 -16.97
N ASN A 23 -6.41 -4.43 -16.32
CA ASN A 23 -6.74 -3.56 -15.18
C ASN A 23 -5.80 -3.79 -14.00
N GLN A 24 -5.54 -5.04 -13.63
CA GLN A 24 -4.59 -5.40 -12.59
C GLN A 24 -3.18 -4.88 -12.92
N LEU A 25 -2.71 -5.10 -14.16
CA LEU A 25 -1.42 -4.61 -14.61
C LEU A 25 -1.35 -3.08 -14.62
N HIS A 26 -2.42 -2.40 -15.02
CA HIS A 26 -2.48 -0.94 -14.95
C HIS A 26 -2.28 -0.46 -13.51
N MET A 27 -3.00 -1.03 -12.54
CA MET A 27 -2.86 -0.61 -11.15
C MET A 27 -1.48 -0.92 -10.57
N VAL A 28 -0.93 -2.12 -10.85
CA VAL A 28 0.40 -2.52 -10.36
C VAL A 28 1.51 -1.64 -10.96
N LEU A 29 1.43 -1.33 -12.25
CA LEU A 29 2.41 -0.45 -12.89
C LEU A 29 2.29 1.00 -12.42
N GLY A 30 1.08 1.45 -12.08
CA GLY A 30 0.84 2.73 -11.41
C GLY A 30 1.61 2.81 -10.08
N MET A 31 1.40 1.84 -9.18
CA MET A 31 2.14 1.78 -7.90
C MET A 31 3.67 1.83 -8.07
N VAL A 32 4.21 1.11 -9.07
CA VAL A 32 5.65 1.14 -9.34
C VAL A 32 6.11 2.54 -9.80
N THR A 33 5.27 3.24 -10.55
CA THR A 33 5.55 4.60 -11.03
C THR A 33 5.61 5.57 -9.86
N GLU A 34 4.56 5.62 -9.03
CA GLU A 34 4.47 6.61 -7.94
C GLU A 34 5.49 6.34 -6.83
N ALA A 35 5.75 5.08 -6.50
CA ALA A 35 6.86 4.71 -5.62
C ALA A 35 8.23 5.16 -6.17
N SER A 36 8.41 5.14 -7.50
CA SER A 36 9.65 5.62 -8.15
C SER A 36 9.75 7.15 -8.13
N GLU A 37 8.63 7.85 -8.20
CA GLU A 37 8.55 9.32 -8.09
C GLU A 37 8.99 9.78 -6.69
N ILE A 38 8.46 9.14 -5.63
CA ILE A 38 8.94 9.35 -4.25
C ILE A 38 10.44 9.07 -4.14
N ALA A 39 10.90 7.91 -4.65
CA ALA A 39 12.30 7.53 -4.59
C ALA A 39 13.21 8.52 -5.35
N ASN A 40 12.72 9.13 -6.44
CA ASN A 40 13.47 10.11 -7.21
C ASN A 40 13.79 11.37 -6.41
N VAL A 41 12.89 11.84 -5.53
CA VAL A 41 13.14 12.99 -4.65
C VAL A 41 14.29 12.69 -3.69
N PHE A 42 14.27 11.54 -3.01
CA PHE A 42 15.35 11.13 -2.10
C PHE A 42 16.66 10.85 -2.83
N LYS A 43 16.60 10.23 -4.01
CA LYS A 43 17.76 10.05 -4.90
C LYS A 43 18.37 11.40 -5.25
N ALA A 44 17.56 12.41 -5.57
CA ALA A 44 18.05 13.74 -5.91
C ALA A 44 18.71 14.46 -4.72
N LYS A 45 18.16 14.30 -3.51
CA LYS A 45 18.83 14.76 -2.27
C LYS A 45 20.17 14.06 -2.09
N LEU A 46 20.20 12.74 -2.19
CA LEU A 46 21.40 11.94 -1.94
C LEU A 46 22.52 12.17 -2.98
N ALA A 47 22.18 12.16 -4.27
CA ALA A 47 23.16 12.22 -5.35
C ALA A 47 23.61 13.64 -5.70
N TYR A 48 22.73 14.64 -5.49
CA TYR A 48 22.94 16.00 -5.97
C TYR A 48 22.70 17.09 -4.92
N ASN A 49 22.45 16.73 -3.66
CA ASN A 49 22.15 17.65 -2.56
C ASN A 49 21.02 18.65 -2.85
N ARG A 50 20.01 18.25 -3.65
CA ARG A 50 18.80 19.06 -3.88
C ARG A 50 17.92 19.08 -2.64
N GLU A 51 17.13 20.13 -2.45
CA GLU A 51 16.14 20.16 -1.37
C GLU A 51 15.04 19.12 -1.60
N ILE A 52 14.47 18.61 -0.50
CA ILE A 52 13.35 17.66 -0.55
C ILE A 52 12.07 18.45 -0.79
N ASP A 53 11.40 18.14 -1.89
CA ASP A 53 10.07 18.67 -2.18
C ASP A 53 9.01 17.79 -1.51
N TRP A 54 8.57 18.21 -0.33
CA TRP A 54 7.54 17.51 0.43
C TRP A 54 6.15 17.63 -0.19
N VAL A 55 5.89 18.67 -0.99
CA VAL A 55 4.59 18.83 -1.67
C VAL A 55 4.46 17.76 -2.74
N ASN A 56 5.51 17.56 -3.54
CA ASN A 56 5.54 16.46 -4.51
C ASN A 56 5.41 15.10 -3.81
N ILE A 57 6.12 14.87 -2.71
CA ILE A 57 6.02 13.58 -1.98
C ILE A 57 4.58 13.33 -1.48
N GLU A 58 3.89 14.35 -0.95
CA GLU A 58 2.51 14.22 -0.49
C GLU A 58 1.55 13.90 -1.64
N GLU A 59 1.77 14.48 -2.83
CA GLU A 59 1.04 14.15 -4.06
C GLU A 59 1.24 12.68 -4.45
N GLU A 60 2.49 12.21 -4.56
CA GLU A 60 2.77 10.82 -4.94
C GLU A 60 2.25 9.80 -3.92
N VAL A 61 2.24 10.13 -2.63
CA VAL A 61 1.61 9.27 -1.61
C VAL A 61 0.10 9.17 -1.84
N GLY A 62 -0.53 10.25 -2.29
CA GLY A 62 -1.93 10.25 -2.70
C GLY A 62 -2.19 9.35 -3.91
N ASP A 63 -1.31 9.40 -4.92
CA ASP A 63 -1.43 8.60 -6.13
C ASP A 63 -1.09 7.11 -5.89
N GLU A 64 -0.16 6.81 -4.98
CA GLU A 64 0.08 5.44 -4.50
C GLU A 64 -1.20 4.87 -3.85
N LEU A 65 -1.86 5.65 -2.99
CA LEU A 65 -3.12 5.25 -2.37
C LEU A 65 -4.24 5.07 -3.42
N PHE A 66 -4.27 5.89 -4.46
CA PHE A 66 -5.21 5.77 -5.57
C PHE A 66 -5.10 4.39 -6.23
N PHE A 67 -3.89 3.98 -6.61
CA PHE A 67 -3.67 2.67 -7.25
C PHE A 67 -3.93 1.50 -6.31
N ILE A 68 -3.54 1.60 -5.02
CA ILE A 68 -3.81 0.56 -4.01
C ILE A 68 -5.32 0.36 -3.83
N SER A 69 -6.08 1.43 -3.65
CA SER A 69 -7.53 1.38 -3.47
C SER A 69 -8.24 0.79 -4.69
N ALA A 70 -7.87 1.24 -5.89
CA ALA A 70 -8.44 0.72 -7.12
C ALA A 70 -8.11 -0.77 -7.32
N PHE A 71 -6.86 -1.17 -7.09
CA PHE A 71 -6.46 -2.57 -7.15
C PHE A 71 -7.27 -3.43 -6.16
N CYS A 72 -7.44 -2.96 -4.93
CA CYS A 72 -8.20 -3.71 -3.93
C CYS A 72 -9.66 -3.89 -4.38
N ARG A 73 -10.34 -2.82 -4.78
CA ARG A 73 -11.74 -2.88 -5.23
C ARG A 73 -11.91 -3.81 -6.43
N MET A 74 -11.03 -3.71 -7.43
CA MET A 74 -11.12 -4.52 -8.65
C MET A 74 -10.95 -6.03 -8.41
N ASN A 75 -10.28 -6.41 -7.31
CA ASN A 75 -10.01 -7.79 -6.96
C ASN A 75 -10.90 -8.30 -5.80
N GLY A 76 -11.89 -7.53 -5.36
CA GLY A 76 -12.73 -7.89 -4.22
C GLY A 76 -11.98 -7.95 -2.89
N ILE A 77 -10.84 -7.25 -2.80
CA ILE A 77 -10.05 -7.15 -1.57
C ILE A 77 -10.61 -6.00 -0.75
N ASP A 78 -10.98 -6.30 0.48
CA ASP A 78 -11.41 -5.31 1.46
C ASP A 78 -10.18 -4.58 2.04
N LEU A 79 -10.03 -3.30 1.67
CA LEU A 79 -8.88 -2.49 2.08
C LEU A 79 -8.86 -2.23 3.60
N GLU A 80 -10.03 -2.05 4.23
CA GLU A 80 -10.13 -1.84 5.68
C GLU A 80 -9.58 -3.07 6.41
N LYS A 81 -10.02 -4.25 5.96
CA LYS A 81 -9.57 -5.52 6.50
C LYS A 81 -8.08 -5.78 6.28
N VAL A 82 -7.53 -5.42 5.12
CA VAL A 82 -6.08 -5.49 4.85
C VAL A 82 -5.30 -4.65 5.87
N MET A 83 -5.77 -3.43 6.15
CA MET A 83 -5.14 -2.55 7.14
C MET A 83 -5.20 -3.15 8.54
N GLU A 84 -6.36 -3.66 8.97
CA GLU A 84 -6.54 -4.30 10.27
C GLU A 84 -5.63 -5.51 10.46
N GLN A 85 -5.60 -6.41 9.46
CA GLN A 85 -4.77 -7.61 9.48
C GLN A 85 -3.28 -7.28 9.54
N ASN A 86 -2.84 -6.25 8.80
CA ASN A 86 -1.45 -5.81 8.85
C ASN A 86 -1.09 -5.34 10.28
N ILE A 87 -1.95 -4.57 10.92
CA ILE A 87 -1.74 -4.11 12.30
C ILE A 87 -1.78 -5.28 13.29
N ALA A 88 -2.72 -6.22 13.16
CA ALA A 88 -2.82 -7.38 14.05
C ALA A 88 -1.53 -8.23 14.00
N LYS A 89 -1.05 -8.53 12.79
CA LYS A 89 0.23 -9.22 12.56
C LYS A 89 1.41 -8.45 13.14
N LEU A 90 1.48 -7.13 12.92
CA LEU A 90 2.56 -6.29 13.44
C LEU A 90 2.54 -6.17 14.97
N LYS A 91 1.36 -6.15 15.60
CA LYS A 91 1.22 -6.20 17.07
C LYS A 91 1.66 -7.55 17.65
N ALA A 92 1.35 -8.65 16.97
CA ALA A 92 1.84 -9.97 17.35
C ALA A 92 3.37 -10.04 17.29
N ARG A 93 3.97 -9.44 16.25
CA ARG A 93 5.43 -9.35 16.10
C ARG A 93 6.05 -8.35 17.08
N TYR A 94 5.43 -7.20 17.28
CA TYR A 94 5.93 -6.08 18.09
C TYR A 94 4.90 -5.64 19.15
N PRO A 95 4.74 -6.40 20.26
CA PRO A 95 3.78 -6.08 21.32
C PRO A 95 3.89 -4.68 21.93
N GLU A 96 5.09 -4.09 21.96
CA GLU A 96 5.31 -2.75 22.50
C GLU A 96 5.83 -1.78 21.42
N ARG A 97 6.95 -2.14 20.79
CA ARG A 97 7.61 -1.36 19.74
C ARG A 97 8.50 -2.25 18.88
N TYR A 98 9.03 -1.67 17.80
CA TYR A 98 10.05 -2.30 16.97
C TYR A 98 11.27 -2.73 17.79
N SER A 99 11.87 -3.85 17.39
CA SER A 99 13.20 -4.30 17.84
C SER A 99 13.82 -5.18 16.76
N ASP A 100 15.14 -5.05 16.54
CA ASP A 100 15.89 -5.87 15.58
C ASP A 100 15.73 -7.37 15.85
N ASP A 101 15.71 -7.77 17.13
CA ASP A 101 15.51 -9.16 17.54
C ASP A 101 14.20 -9.73 16.98
N LYS A 102 13.05 -9.11 17.29
CA LYS A 102 11.74 -9.55 16.75
C LYS A 102 11.58 -9.36 15.24
N ALA A 103 12.36 -8.46 14.63
CA ALA A 103 12.37 -8.29 13.18
C ALA A 103 13.04 -9.49 12.48
N ASN A 104 14.11 -10.02 13.10
CA ASN A 104 14.87 -11.17 12.59
C ASN A 104 14.29 -12.52 13.05
N ASN A 105 13.74 -12.60 14.26
CA ASN A 105 13.20 -13.81 14.89
C ASN A 105 11.67 -13.81 14.85
N ARG A 106 11.12 -13.89 13.64
CA ARG A 106 9.66 -13.82 13.39
C ARG A 106 8.99 -15.16 13.62
N ASP A 107 7.82 -15.13 14.25
CA ASP A 107 6.90 -16.27 14.34
C ASP A 107 5.98 -16.28 13.10
N LEU A 108 6.45 -16.93 12.03
CA LEU A 108 5.76 -16.93 10.73
C LEU A 108 4.43 -17.69 10.76
N ASP A 109 4.33 -18.74 11.58
CA ASP A 109 3.12 -19.54 11.70
C ASP A 109 2.00 -18.73 12.36
N LYS A 110 2.31 -18.06 13.47
CA LYS A 110 1.37 -17.14 14.13
C LYS A 110 0.97 -15.96 13.24
N GLU A 111 1.93 -15.39 12.51
CA GLU A 111 1.63 -14.32 11.55
C GLU A 111 0.67 -14.80 10.44
N ARG A 112 0.86 -16.02 9.94
CA ARG A 112 0.00 -16.62 8.90
C ARG A 112 -1.40 -16.91 9.44
N GLU A 113 -1.51 -17.48 10.64
CA GLU A 113 -2.79 -17.75 11.31
C GLU A 113 -3.63 -16.46 11.41
N ILE A 114 -3.03 -15.35 11.86
CA ILE A 114 -3.70 -14.04 11.95
C ILE A 114 -4.19 -13.54 10.58
N LEU A 115 -3.41 -13.75 9.52
CA LEU A 115 -3.76 -13.33 8.17
C LEU A 115 -4.89 -14.19 7.57
N GLU A 116 -4.94 -15.48 7.90
CA GLU A 116 -5.94 -16.42 7.40
C GLU A 116 -7.25 -16.42 8.20
N GLU A 117 -7.22 -16.22 9.51
CA GLU A 117 -8.40 -16.22 10.41
C GLU A 117 -9.49 -15.26 9.96
N ARG A 118 -9.09 -14.15 9.33
CA ARG A 118 -10.02 -13.14 8.85
C ARG A 118 -10.46 -13.37 7.41
N GLY A 119 -9.80 -14.23 6.62
CA GLY A 119 -10.17 -14.54 5.23
C GLY A 119 -9.79 -13.43 4.25
N LEU A 120 -8.63 -13.50 3.61
CA LEU A 120 -8.34 -12.68 2.44
C LEU A 120 -8.98 -13.39 1.24
N LEU A 121 -10.16 -12.92 0.85
CA LEU A 121 -11.09 -13.46 -0.16
C LEU A 121 -12.09 -14.50 0.38
#